data_AF-A0A7V9R1J7-F1
#
_entry.id   AF-A0A7V9R1J7-F1
#
_cell.length_a   1.000
_cell.length_b   1.000
_cell.length_c   1.000
_cell.angle_alpha   90.00
_cell.angle_beta   90.00
_cell.angle_gamma   90.00
#
_symmetry.space_group_name_H-M   'P 1'
#
loop_
_entity.id
_entity.type
_entity.pdbx_description
1 polymer ?
#
loop_
_entity_poly.entity_id
_entity_poly.type
_entity_poly.pdbx_seq_one_letter_code
_entity_poly.pdbx_strand_id
1 'polypeptide(L)'
;MISALLLPLSLLPASAHEGHDHGVEAHDHGLASAANLDSGRHAARTDGFRVLGHSTLGGGGLNADVWAHKGYAYVGVWSGTCPATGVKIADYHNPLHPKRVSV
;
A
#
# COMPACT_ATOMS: atom_id res chain seq x y z
N MET A 1 52.76 5.98 20.39
CA MET A 1 52.01 6.69 19.34
C MET A 1 50.90 5.76 18.89
N ILE A 2 49.65 6.07 19.24
CA ILE A 2 48.47 5.24 18.92
C ILE A 2 47.88 5.80 17.64
N SER A 3 48.02 5.06 16.54
CA SER A 3 47.46 5.43 15.24
C SER A 3 45.98 5.04 15.23
N ALA A 4 45.09 6.03 15.21
CA ALA A 4 43.66 5.82 15.05
C ALA A 4 43.36 5.64 13.55
N LEU A 5 43.00 4.42 13.14
CA LEU A 5 42.41 4.17 11.83
C LEU A 5 41.00 4.79 11.80
N LEU A 6 40.86 5.93 11.13
CA LEU A 6 39.55 6.43 10.71
C LEU A 6 39.10 5.64 9.46
N LEU A 7 38.07 4.82 9.60
CA LEU A 7 37.33 4.30 8.45
C LEU A 7 36.46 5.42 7.86
N PRO A 8 36.52 5.68 6.55
CA PRO A 8 35.57 6.59 5.91
C PRO A 8 34.19 5.93 5.85
N LEU A 9 33.19 6.58 6.43
CA LEU A 9 31.78 6.26 6.25
C LEU A 9 31.38 6.67 4.83
N SER A 10 31.40 5.73 3.89
CA SER A 10 30.92 5.96 2.52
C SER A 10 29.40 6.06 2.53
N LEU A 11 28.88 7.28 2.37
CA LEU A 11 27.50 7.49 1.95
C LEU A 11 27.36 6.97 0.51
N LEU A 12 26.78 5.80 0.34
CA LEU A 12 26.28 5.36 -0.96
C LEU A 12 25.00 6.15 -1.27
N PRO A 13 24.89 6.80 -2.44
CA PRO A 13 23.61 7.32 -2.88
C PRO A 13 22.67 6.12 -3.09
N ALA A 14 21.49 6.15 -2.47
CA ALA A 14 20.40 5.27 -2.84
C ALA A 14 19.96 5.64 -4.25
N SER A 15 20.47 4.92 -5.24
CA SER A 15 20.02 5.06 -6.62
C SER A 15 18.59 4.52 -6.69
N ALA A 16 17.60 5.40 -6.74
CA ALA A 16 16.26 5.03 -7.13
C ALA A 16 16.35 4.52 -8.57
N HIS A 17 15.91 3.29 -8.82
CA HIS A 17 15.80 2.76 -10.17
C HIS A 17 14.76 3.60 -10.91
N GLU A 18 15.20 4.37 -11.91
CA GLU A 18 14.32 5.01 -12.89
C GLU A 18 13.50 3.91 -13.57
N GLY A 19 12.20 3.89 -13.26
CA GLY A 19 11.24 3.02 -13.90
C GLY A 19 11.19 3.33 -15.39
N HIS A 20 11.22 2.28 -16.19
CA HIS A 20 11.02 2.36 -17.63
C HIS A 20 9.57 2.76 -17.89
N ASP A 21 9.33 3.95 -18.43
CA ASP A 21 8.00 4.44 -18.74
C ASP A 21 7.39 3.64 -19.90
N HIS A 22 6.58 2.64 -19.55
CA HIS A 22 5.61 2.09 -20.51
C HIS A 22 4.43 3.05 -20.53
N GLY A 23 4.27 3.78 -21.65
CA GLY A 23 3.10 4.61 -21.89
C GLY A 23 1.83 3.75 -21.90
N VAL A 24 1.15 3.70 -20.76
CA VAL A 24 -0.17 3.10 -20.62
C VAL A 24 -1.17 4.22 -20.91
N GLU A 25 -1.95 4.06 -21.98
CA GLU A 25 -3.15 4.87 -22.19
C GLU A 25 -3.98 4.83 -20.90
N ALA A 26 -4.28 6.01 -20.36
CA ALA A 26 -5.11 6.14 -19.17
C ALA A 26 -6.54 5.67 -19.50
N HIS A 27 -6.81 4.38 -19.31
CA HIS A 27 -8.17 3.89 -19.22
C HIS A 27 -8.77 4.43 -17.92
N ASP A 28 -9.78 5.28 -18.06
CA ASP A 28 -10.57 5.85 -16.97
C ASP A 28 -11.27 4.73 -16.19
N HIS A 29 -10.58 4.21 -15.17
CA HIS A 29 -11.19 3.40 -14.13
C HIS A 29 -11.80 4.35 -13.11
N GLY A 30 -12.91 4.97 -13.53
CA GLY A 30 -13.60 6.04 -12.81
C GLY A 30 -13.65 5.81 -11.30
N LEU A 31 -13.00 6.71 -10.56
CA LEU A 31 -13.20 6.88 -9.12
C LEU A 31 -14.62 7.41 -8.91
N ALA A 32 -15.60 6.51 -8.95
CA ALA A 32 -16.97 6.84 -8.62
C ALA A 32 -17.01 7.32 -7.15
N SER A 33 -17.39 8.59 -6.98
CA SER A 33 -17.73 9.18 -5.69
C SER A 33 -18.64 8.23 -4.91
N ALA A 34 -18.32 7.99 -3.64
CA ALA A 34 -19.03 7.09 -2.73
C ALA A 34 -20.51 7.46 -2.47
N ALA A 35 -21.07 8.41 -3.23
CA ALA A 35 -22.41 8.95 -3.08
C ALA A 35 -23.52 8.09 -3.71
N ASN A 36 -23.21 6.99 -4.40
CA ASN A 36 -24.25 6.17 -5.04
C ASN A 36 -24.01 4.65 -4.94
N LEU A 37 -23.96 4.14 -3.72
CA LEU A 37 -23.79 2.70 -3.44
C LEU A 37 -25.11 1.88 -3.51
N ASP A 38 -26.21 2.48 -3.98
CA ASP A 38 -27.54 1.84 -3.91
C ASP A 38 -27.95 1.06 -5.18
N SER A 39 -27.24 1.19 -6.31
CA SER A 39 -27.67 0.57 -7.58
C SER A 39 -26.69 -0.44 -8.20
N GLY A 40 -25.71 -0.93 -7.44
CA GLY A 40 -24.67 -1.78 -8.03
C GLY A 40 -23.83 -2.56 -7.04
N ARG A 41 -24.45 -3.19 -6.03
CA ARG A 41 -23.76 -4.26 -5.29
C ARG A 41 -23.58 -5.46 -6.23
N HIS A 42 -22.66 -5.34 -7.19
CA HIS A 42 -22.01 -6.52 -7.74
C HIS A 42 -21.47 -7.26 -6.52
N ALA A 43 -22.08 -8.40 -6.19
CA ALA A 43 -21.54 -9.27 -5.17
C ALA A 43 -20.07 -9.46 -5.52
N ALA A 44 -19.18 -9.21 -4.56
CA ALA A 44 -17.76 -9.45 -4.76
C ALA A 44 -17.63 -10.83 -5.42
N ARG A 45 -16.97 -10.89 -6.58
CA ARG A 45 -16.89 -12.14 -7.34
C ARG A 45 -15.94 -13.08 -6.59
N THR A 46 -16.49 -13.80 -5.63
CA THR A 46 -15.78 -14.78 -4.79
C THR A 46 -16.04 -16.20 -5.26
N ASP A 47 -16.47 -16.40 -6.51
CA ASP A 47 -16.65 -17.76 -7.01
C ASP A 47 -15.30 -18.50 -7.00
N GLY A 48 -15.24 -19.65 -6.33
CA GLY A 48 -13.99 -20.37 -6.04
C GLY A 48 -13.09 -19.76 -4.95
N PHE A 49 -13.49 -18.66 -4.29
CA PHE A 49 -12.74 -18.01 -3.21
C PHE A 49 -13.54 -17.89 -1.92
N ARG A 50 -12.86 -17.95 -0.78
CA ARG A 50 -13.45 -17.70 0.53
C ARG A 50 -12.72 -16.55 1.20
N VAL A 51 -13.47 -15.49 1.54
CA VAL A 51 -12.96 -14.40 2.35
C VAL A 51 -12.63 -14.93 3.75
N LEU A 52 -11.40 -14.71 4.20
CA LEU A 52 -10.93 -15.12 5.53
C LEU A 52 -11.14 -14.02 6.57
N GLY A 53 -10.78 -12.79 6.22
CA GLY A 53 -10.89 -11.63 7.09
C GLY A 53 -10.82 -10.34 6.28
N HIS A 54 -11.18 -9.23 6.93
CA HIS A 54 -11.20 -7.90 6.33
C HIS A 54 -10.81 -6.85 7.36
N SER A 55 -10.07 -5.83 6.92
CA SER A 55 -9.75 -4.63 7.70
C SER A 55 -10.11 -3.40 6.88
N THR A 56 -10.78 -2.44 7.50
CA THR A 56 -11.11 -1.16 6.87
C THR A 56 -9.91 -0.21 6.80
N LEU A 57 -8.75 -0.63 7.32
CA LEU A 57 -7.53 0.17 7.44
C LEU A 57 -7.79 1.54 8.08
N GLY A 58 -8.75 1.59 9.02
CA GLY A 58 -9.17 2.77 9.78
C GLY A 58 -10.09 3.73 9.05
N GLY A 59 -11.01 3.22 8.23
CA GLY A 59 -12.13 4.00 7.68
C GLY A 59 -12.04 4.34 6.20
N GLY A 60 -11.19 3.66 5.42
CA GLY A 60 -11.06 3.85 3.98
C GLY A 60 -9.91 4.77 3.57
N GLY A 61 -10.04 5.37 2.37
CA GLY A 61 -9.00 6.17 1.72
C GLY A 61 -8.47 5.53 0.45
N LEU A 62 -7.66 6.28 -0.30
CA LEU A 62 -7.10 5.86 -1.58
C LEU A 62 -5.90 4.93 -1.35
N ASN A 63 -6.23 3.65 -1.11
CA ASN A 63 -5.22 2.61 -0.96
C ASN A 63 -4.66 2.26 -2.35
N ALA A 64 -3.35 2.25 -2.47
CA ALA A 64 -2.60 1.93 -3.68
C ALA A 64 -1.97 0.53 -3.53
N ASP A 65 -0.76 0.36 -4.03
CA ASP A 65 -0.01 -0.89 -4.03
C ASP A 65 0.12 -1.51 -2.63
N VAL A 66 0.23 -2.84 -2.61
CA VAL A 66 0.39 -3.63 -1.38
C VAL A 66 1.66 -4.46 -1.47
N TRP A 67 2.51 -4.36 -0.46
CA TRP A 67 3.63 -5.27 -0.24
C TRP A 67 3.44 -6.04 1.06
N ALA A 68 3.83 -7.31 1.11
CA ALA A 68 3.64 -8.16 2.27
C ALA A 68 4.97 -8.80 2.71
N HIS A 69 5.28 -8.69 4.00
CA HIS A 69 6.48 -9.29 4.57
C HIS A 69 6.27 -9.64 6.04
N LYS A 70 6.65 -10.87 6.43
CA LYS A 70 6.65 -11.35 7.83
C LYS A 70 5.37 -11.04 8.61
N GLY A 71 4.20 -11.32 8.03
CA GLY A 71 2.92 -11.10 8.69
C GLY A 71 2.43 -9.65 8.71
N TYR A 72 3.11 -8.74 8.01
CA TYR A 72 2.70 -7.35 7.85
C TYR A 72 2.45 -7.00 6.37
N ALA A 73 1.37 -6.26 6.12
CA ALA A 73 1.03 -5.69 4.84
C ALA A 73 1.27 -4.17 4.89
N TYR A 74 1.99 -3.68 3.90
CA TYR A 74 2.34 -2.28 3.68
C TYR A 74 1.49 -1.79 2.52
N VAL A 75 0.54 -0.92 2.83
CA VAL A 75 -0.48 -0.45 1.88
C VAL A 75 -0.19 1.02 1.58
N GLY A 76 0.22 1.30 0.35
CA GLY A 76 0.44 2.67 -0.11
C GLY A 76 -0.83 3.50 -0.05
N VAL A 77 -0.69 4.81 0.13
CA VAL A 77 -1.79 5.78 0.06
C VAL A 77 -1.43 6.83 -0.99
N TRP A 78 -2.19 6.87 -2.08
CA TRP A 78 -1.95 7.79 -3.18
C TRP A 78 -3.21 8.58 -3.54
N SER A 79 -3.06 9.87 -3.83
CA SER A 79 -4.13 10.74 -4.29
C SER A 79 -3.57 11.77 -5.28
N GLY A 80 -4.35 12.17 -6.29
CA GLY A 80 -3.98 13.26 -7.19
C GLY A 80 -3.85 14.61 -6.47
N THR A 81 -4.80 14.93 -5.59
CA THR A 81 -4.71 16.05 -4.62
C THR A 81 -4.46 15.50 -3.23
N CYS A 82 -3.43 16.01 -2.52
CA CYS A 82 -3.03 15.56 -1.19
C CYS A 82 -4.21 15.38 -0.22
N PRO A 83 -4.23 14.31 0.61
CA PRO A 83 -3.04 13.83 1.33
C PRO A 83 -2.65 12.40 0.97
N ALA A 84 -1.56 12.24 0.21
CA ALA A 84 -0.85 10.97 0.07
C ALA A 84 -0.09 10.71 1.38
N THR A 85 -0.76 10.09 2.36
CA THR A 85 -0.24 9.94 3.73
C THR A 85 0.92 8.95 3.87
N GLY A 86 1.50 8.47 2.77
CA GLY A 86 2.59 7.48 2.79
C GLY A 86 2.04 6.06 2.81
N VAL A 87 2.33 5.30 3.88
CA VAL A 87 2.09 3.84 3.94
C VAL A 87 1.36 3.46 5.23
N LYS A 88 0.19 2.82 5.08
CA LYS A 88 -0.51 2.17 6.19
C LYS A 88 0.10 0.79 6.42
N ILE A 89 0.32 0.41 7.68
CA ILE A 89 0.80 -0.93 8.03
C ILE A 89 -0.33 -1.71 8.68
N ALA A 90 -0.59 -2.92 8.19
CA ALA A 90 -1.53 -3.87 8.78
C ALA A 90 -0.82 -5.15 9.21
N ASP A 91 -1.09 -5.58 10.44
CA ASP A 91 -0.76 -6.91 10.93
C ASP A 91 -1.81 -7.91 10.41
N TYR A 92 -1.35 -9.00 9.79
CA TYR A 92 -2.17 -10.12 9.32
C TYR A 92 -1.72 -11.48 9.86
N HIS A 93 -0.91 -11.55 10.94
CA HIS A 93 -0.50 -12.83 11.54
C HIS A 93 -1.69 -13.74 11.86
N ASN A 94 -2.84 -13.15 12.22
CA ASN A 94 -4.13 -13.82 12.17
C ASN A 94 -4.94 -13.34 10.96
N PRO A 95 -5.02 -14.12 9.86
CA PRO A 95 -5.71 -13.69 8.64
C PRO A 95 -7.23 -13.58 8.80
N LEU A 96 -7.81 -14.15 9.86
CA LEU A 96 -9.23 -13.96 10.19
C LEU A 96 -9.49 -12.60 10.84
N HIS A 97 -8.45 -11.96 11.38
CA HIS A 97 -8.53 -10.71 12.13
C HIS A 97 -7.39 -9.73 11.78
N PRO A 98 -7.21 -9.33 10.52
CA PRO A 98 -6.19 -8.36 10.14
C PRO A 98 -6.47 -6.99 10.78
N LYS A 99 -5.44 -6.27 11.20
CA LYS A 99 -5.57 -4.99 11.92
C LYS A 99 -4.53 -3.96 11.48
N ARG A 100 -4.94 -2.71 11.26
CA ARG A 100 -3.99 -1.60 11.05
C ARG A 100 -3.23 -1.30 12.34
N VAL A 101 -1.91 -1.21 12.25
CA VAL A 101 -1.01 -0.95 13.37
C VAL A 101 -0.21 0.36 13.22
N SER A 102 -0.09 0.92 12.01
CA SER A 102 0.53 2.24 11.77
C SER A 102 -0.11 2.98 10.59
N VAL A 103 0.11 4.29 10.55
CA VAL A 103 -0.10 5.20 9.41
C VAL A 103 1.16 6.02 9.16
#